data_AF-A0A7Y1SS62-F1
#
_entry.id   AF-A0A7Y1SS62-F1
#
_cell.length_a   1.000
_cell.length_b   1.000
_cell.length_c   1.000
_cell.angle_alpha   90.00
_cell.angle_beta   90.00
_cell.angle_gamma   90.00
#
_symmetry.space_group_name_H-M   'P 1'
#
loop_
_entity.id
_entity.type
_entity.pdbx_description
1 polymer ?
#
loop_
_entity_poly.entity_id
_entity_poly.type
_entity_poly.pdbx_seq_one_letter_code
_entity_poly.pdbx_strand_id
1 'polypeptide(L)'
;MNPEKEVGPVRDMPLEQVVEAAKMIKTGKNYSLSVPRFTGMPLFPGHPPFQVVNYRTPPGIIAGGVEPWGPPNEVNLGYMAEYLMACSHSGAHIDGLAHMTIGDDNHWYGGGNTTDHMTDHGPNFGDASKLPAFFTRGVLLDPPTYRGVDALPAHEPVSADELKAVAESQG
;
A
#
# COMPACT_ATOMS: atom_id res chain seq x y z
N MET A 1 25.51 -0.11 11.24
CA MET A 1 24.49 0.41 10.30
C MET A 1 24.09 1.79 10.75
N ASN A 2 23.96 2.76 9.84
CA ASN A 2 23.37 4.06 10.18
C ASN A 2 21.85 3.95 9.99
N PRO A 3 21.04 3.89 11.07
CA PRO A 3 19.58 3.76 10.98
C PRO A 3 18.94 4.90 10.19
N GLU A 4 19.63 6.03 10.07
CA GLU A 4 19.14 7.17 9.30
C GLU A 4 18.99 6.83 7.81
N LYS A 5 19.82 5.92 7.26
CA LYS A 5 19.85 5.63 5.82
C LYS A 5 18.71 4.74 5.33
N GLU A 6 18.01 4.04 6.22
CA GLU A 6 16.96 3.08 5.82
C GLU A 6 15.53 3.65 5.84
N VAL A 7 15.34 4.86 6.39
CA VAL A 7 13.99 5.47 6.51
C VAL A 7 13.64 6.38 5.33
N GLY A 8 14.65 6.85 4.58
CA GLY A 8 14.43 7.71 3.44
C GLY A 8 14.07 9.16 3.79
N PRO A 9 13.65 9.96 2.79
CA PRO A 9 13.40 11.40 2.95
C PRO A 9 12.32 11.75 3.98
N VAL A 10 11.39 10.83 4.26
CA VAL A 10 10.31 11.08 5.23
C VAL A 10 10.84 11.34 6.65
N ARG A 11 12.05 10.85 6.98
CA ARG A 11 12.70 11.10 8.27
C ARG A 11 12.94 12.60 8.51
N ASP A 12 13.12 13.37 7.44
CA ASP A 12 13.48 14.78 7.47
C ASP A 12 12.21 15.68 7.39
N MET A 13 11.01 15.08 7.43
CA MET A 13 9.75 15.82 7.39
C MET A 13 9.55 16.63 8.69
N PRO A 14 9.47 17.97 8.61
CA PRO A 14 9.25 18.81 9.79
C PRO A 14 7.88 18.52 10.42
N LEU A 15 7.80 18.47 11.75
CA LEU A 15 6.54 18.21 12.47
C LEU A 15 5.50 19.31 12.22
N GLU A 16 5.95 20.53 11.92
CA GLU A 16 5.07 21.65 11.57
C GLU A 16 4.25 21.34 10.30
N GLN A 17 4.78 20.54 9.37
CA GLN A 17 4.04 20.16 8.15
C GLN A 17 2.78 19.33 8.46
N VAL A 18 2.79 18.53 9.52
CA VAL A 18 1.61 17.77 9.98
C VAL A 18 0.49 18.74 10.36
N VAL A 19 0.85 19.78 11.11
CA VAL A 19 -0.09 20.83 11.56
C VAL A 19 -0.60 21.64 10.36
N GLU A 20 0.28 22.03 9.44
CA GLU A 20 -0.12 22.76 8.24
C GLU A 20 -1.02 21.94 7.32
N ALA A 21 -0.73 20.65 7.14
CA ALA A 21 -1.60 19.75 6.40
C ALA A 21 -2.98 19.63 7.06
N ALA A 22 -3.04 19.53 8.39
CA ALA A 22 -4.30 19.44 9.12
C ALA A 22 -5.15 20.72 8.96
N LYS A 23 -4.50 21.89 8.94
CA LYS A 23 -5.17 23.18 8.72
C LYS A 23 -5.83 23.29 7.33
N MET A 24 -5.45 22.47 6.35
CA MET A 24 -6.07 22.49 5.01
C MET A 24 -7.50 21.92 5.01
N ILE A 25 -7.90 21.16 6.03
CA ILE A 25 -9.24 20.58 6.10
C ILE A 25 -10.26 21.69 6.40
N LYS A 26 -11.07 22.07 5.40
CA LYS A 26 -12.10 23.12 5.54
C LYS A 26 -13.54 22.62 5.49
N THR A 27 -13.79 21.53 4.76
CA THR A 27 -15.16 21.10 4.41
C THR A 27 -15.54 19.73 4.97
N GLY A 28 -14.56 18.96 5.47
CA GLY A 28 -14.77 17.57 5.88
C GLY A 28 -15.02 16.59 4.73
N LYS A 29 -14.97 17.05 3.47
CA LYS A 29 -15.03 16.14 2.30
C LYS A 29 -13.85 15.18 2.35
N ASN A 30 -14.14 13.91 2.18
CA ASN A 30 -13.15 12.84 2.17
C ASN A 30 -13.39 11.93 0.95
N TYR A 31 -12.29 11.40 0.41
CA TYR A 31 -12.29 10.46 -0.70
C TYR A 31 -11.34 9.32 -0.35
N SER A 32 -11.79 8.08 -0.52
CA SER A 32 -10.90 6.92 -0.43
C SER A 32 -10.01 6.89 -1.67
N LEU A 33 -8.69 6.84 -1.47
CA LEU A 33 -7.72 6.59 -2.54
C LEU A 33 -7.38 5.10 -2.70
N SER A 34 -8.07 4.23 -1.96
CA SER A 34 -8.00 2.79 -2.11
C SER A 34 -9.11 2.27 -3.02
N VAL A 35 -8.83 1.16 -3.69
CA VAL A 35 -9.79 0.40 -4.50
C VAL A 35 -10.18 -0.91 -3.79
N PRO A 36 -11.37 -1.47 -4.06
CA PRO A 36 -11.77 -2.76 -3.50
C PRO A 36 -10.75 -3.85 -3.80
N ARG A 37 -10.47 -4.71 -2.81
CA ARG A 37 -9.63 -5.90 -2.97
C ARG A 37 -10.51 -7.13 -3.08
N PHE A 38 -10.33 -7.90 -4.15
CA PHE A 38 -11.13 -9.09 -4.43
C PHE A 38 -10.33 -10.08 -5.28
N THR A 39 -10.71 -11.36 -5.24
CA THR A 39 -10.13 -12.39 -6.12
C THR A 39 -10.36 -12.01 -7.58
N GLY A 40 -9.27 -11.88 -8.36
CA GLY A 40 -9.32 -11.47 -9.76
C GLY A 40 -9.26 -9.96 -9.99
N MET A 41 -9.01 -9.16 -8.95
CA MET A 41 -8.73 -7.73 -9.11
C MET A 41 -7.50 -7.48 -10.00
N PRO A 42 -7.40 -6.31 -10.65
CA PRO A 42 -6.19 -5.94 -11.39
C PRO A 42 -4.94 -6.05 -10.53
N LEU A 43 -3.94 -6.78 -11.03
CA LEU A 43 -2.65 -6.98 -10.39
C LEU A 43 -1.59 -7.20 -11.48
N PHE A 44 -0.37 -6.74 -11.23
CA PHE A 44 0.75 -7.06 -12.11
C PHE A 44 0.95 -8.59 -12.17
N PRO A 45 1.03 -9.22 -13.37
CA PRO A 45 1.11 -10.69 -13.48
C PRO A 45 2.33 -11.34 -12.80
N GLY A 46 3.36 -10.58 -12.46
CA GLY A 46 4.51 -11.07 -11.69
C GLY A 46 4.26 -11.25 -10.19
N HIS A 47 3.10 -10.86 -9.67
CA HIS A 47 2.75 -11.00 -8.26
C HIS A 47 1.81 -12.18 -7.98
N PRO A 48 1.90 -12.80 -6.79
CA PRO A 48 0.93 -13.81 -6.39
C PRO A 48 -0.47 -13.15 -6.27
N PRO A 49 -1.53 -13.84 -6.73
CA PRO A 49 -2.86 -13.27 -6.78
C PRO A 49 -3.40 -13.00 -5.37
N PHE A 50 -4.29 -12.01 -5.25
CA PHE A 50 -5.07 -11.79 -4.04
C PHE A 50 -6.16 -12.86 -3.93
N GLN A 51 -6.15 -13.64 -2.85
CA GLN A 51 -7.12 -14.69 -2.58
C GLN A 51 -7.67 -14.57 -1.17
N VAL A 52 -8.99 -14.78 -1.06
CA VAL A 52 -9.69 -14.93 0.22
C VAL A 52 -10.17 -16.37 0.31
N VAL A 53 -9.66 -17.10 1.29
CA VAL A 53 -9.99 -18.51 1.52
C VAL A 53 -10.67 -18.64 2.87
N ASN A 54 -11.96 -18.97 2.87
CA ASN A 54 -12.70 -19.16 4.11
C ASN A 54 -12.13 -20.34 4.90
N TYR A 55 -11.77 -20.10 6.16
CA TYR A 55 -11.39 -21.12 7.14
C TYR A 55 -12.59 -21.56 7.99
N ARG A 56 -13.42 -20.57 8.41
CA ARG A 56 -14.63 -20.82 9.19
C ARG A 56 -15.80 -20.05 8.60
N THR A 57 -16.96 -20.69 8.53
CA THR A 57 -18.22 -20.09 8.13
C THR A 57 -19.33 -20.60 9.05
N PRO A 58 -20.43 -19.84 9.28
CA PRO A 58 -21.55 -20.33 10.07
C PRO A 58 -22.12 -21.67 9.59
N PRO A 59 -22.33 -21.92 8.27
CA PRO A 59 -22.72 -23.24 7.79
C PRO A 59 -21.68 -24.32 8.07
N GLY A 60 -20.39 -24.00 7.96
CA GLY A 60 -19.31 -24.94 8.28
C GLY A 60 -19.24 -25.32 9.77
N ILE A 61 -19.54 -24.37 10.67
CA ILE A 61 -19.67 -24.63 12.11
C ILE A 61 -20.82 -25.60 12.38
N ILE A 62 -22.00 -25.31 11.83
CA ILE A 62 -23.20 -26.14 12.00
C ILE A 62 -22.97 -27.54 11.43
N ALA A 63 -22.53 -27.62 10.17
CA ALA A 63 -22.32 -28.90 9.49
C ALA A 63 -21.21 -29.74 10.16
N GLY A 64 -20.19 -29.09 10.72
CA GLY A 64 -19.10 -29.75 11.42
C GLY A 64 -19.38 -30.09 12.88
N GLY A 65 -20.53 -29.69 13.44
CA GLY A 65 -20.83 -29.84 14.88
C GLY A 65 -19.80 -29.15 15.78
N VAL A 66 -19.20 -28.06 15.31
CA VAL A 66 -18.16 -27.35 16.05
C VAL A 66 -18.83 -26.45 17.09
N GLU A 67 -18.31 -26.44 18.32
CA GLU A 67 -18.78 -25.58 19.41
C GLU A 67 -17.65 -24.64 19.87
N PRO A 68 -17.33 -23.57 19.11
CA PRO A 68 -16.17 -22.71 19.37
C PRO A 68 -16.20 -22.02 20.74
N TRP A 69 -17.39 -21.83 21.29
CA TRP A 69 -17.64 -21.21 22.58
C TRP A 69 -18.12 -22.21 23.64
N GLY A 70 -18.14 -23.50 23.33
CA GLY A 70 -18.76 -24.54 24.14
C GLY A 70 -20.29 -24.45 24.19
N PRO A 71 -20.96 -25.46 24.79
CA PRO A 71 -22.41 -25.47 24.94
C PRO A 71 -22.86 -24.76 26.24
N PRO A 72 -24.09 -24.17 26.27
CA PRO A 72 -25.03 -24.06 25.17
C PRO A 72 -24.82 -22.79 24.32
N ASN A 73 -24.99 -22.90 23.00
CA ASN A 73 -25.03 -21.74 22.09
C ASN A 73 -26.49 -21.37 21.75
N GLU A 74 -27.24 -20.90 22.75
CA GLU A 74 -28.70 -20.67 22.64
C GLU A 74 -29.07 -19.64 21.56
N VAL A 75 -28.16 -18.72 21.24
CA VAL A 75 -28.37 -17.64 20.27
C VAL A 75 -27.88 -18.00 18.87
N ASN A 76 -27.39 -19.23 18.65
CA ASN A 76 -26.77 -19.66 17.39
C ASN A 76 -25.70 -18.68 16.90
N LEU A 77 -24.83 -18.21 17.80
CA LEU A 77 -23.71 -17.35 17.43
C LEU A 77 -22.84 -18.10 16.42
N GLY A 78 -22.52 -17.44 15.32
CA GLY A 78 -21.63 -17.94 14.28
C GLY A 78 -20.60 -16.86 13.95
N TYR A 79 -19.48 -17.27 13.36
CA TYR A 79 -18.45 -16.35 12.91
C TYR A 79 -17.89 -16.78 11.57
N MET A 80 -17.30 -15.81 10.89
CA MET A 80 -16.53 -16.03 9.67
C MET A 80 -15.07 -15.73 10.00
N ALA A 81 -14.18 -16.56 9.46
CA ALA A 81 -12.76 -16.33 9.52
C ALA A 81 -12.13 -16.84 8.22
N GLU A 82 -11.16 -16.11 7.72
CA GLU A 82 -10.55 -16.35 6.42
C GLU A 82 -9.03 -16.27 6.50
N TYR A 83 -8.38 -16.97 5.58
CA TYR A 83 -7.01 -16.71 5.20
C TYR A 83 -7.02 -15.73 4.04
N LEU A 84 -6.16 -14.72 4.15
CA LEU A 84 -5.81 -13.84 3.05
C LEU A 84 -4.44 -14.26 2.54
N MET A 85 -4.39 -14.70 1.28
CA MET A 85 -3.14 -14.97 0.57
C MET A 85 -2.95 -13.85 -0.44
N ALA A 86 -1.92 -13.03 -0.25
CA ALA A 86 -1.62 -11.91 -1.12
C ALA A 86 -0.15 -11.50 -0.98
N CYS A 87 0.34 -10.71 -1.92
CA CYS A 87 1.55 -9.91 -1.72
C CYS A 87 1.20 -8.52 -1.18
N SER A 88 2.18 -7.86 -0.55
CA SER A 88 2.06 -6.46 -0.09
C SER A 88 1.82 -5.47 -1.24
N HIS A 89 2.07 -5.88 -2.50
CA HIS A 89 1.83 -5.12 -3.73
C HIS A 89 0.39 -5.25 -4.27
N SER A 90 -0.51 -5.86 -3.51
CA SER A 90 -1.92 -6.05 -3.88
C SER A 90 -2.78 -4.82 -3.56
N GLY A 91 -3.38 -4.21 -4.58
CA GLY A 91 -4.30 -3.06 -4.45
C GLY A 91 -3.55 -1.74 -4.22
N ALA A 92 -4.19 -0.73 -3.64
CA ALA A 92 -3.45 0.47 -3.21
C ALA A 92 -2.44 0.10 -2.12
N HIS A 93 -1.17 0.48 -2.32
CA HIS A 93 -0.04 0.08 -1.46
C HIS A 93 1.07 1.14 -1.46
N ILE A 94 2.07 0.93 -0.59
CA ILE A 94 3.32 1.68 -0.54
C ILE A 94 4.44 0.67 -0.76
N ASP A 95 5.33 0.99 -1.69
CA ASP A 95 6.57 0.24 -1.88
C ASP A 95 7.63 0.66 -0.86
N GLY A 96 8.17 -0.31 -0.15
CA GLY A 96 9.30 -0.08 0.75
C GLY A 96 10.56 0.31 -0.02
N LEU A 97 11.51 0.95 0.66
CA LEU A 97 12.76 1.43 0.03
C LEU A 97 13.66 0.28 -0.46
N ALA A 98 13.44 -0.92 0.06
CA ALA A 98 14.04 -2.18 -0.40
C ALA A 98 13.29 -2.89 -1.54
N HIS A 99 12.23 -2.29 -2.11
CA HIS A 99 11.39 -2.98 -3.10
C HIS A 99 12.11 -3.26 -4.42
N MET A 100 12.86 -2.28 -4.93
CA MET A 100 13.47 -2.33 -6.25
C MET A 100 14.98 -2.31 -6.13
N THR A 101 15.64 -3.15 -6.92
CA THR A 101 17.09 -3.30 -6.93
C THR A 101 17.68 -2.99 -8.30
N ILE A 102 18.96 -2.59 -8.33
CA ILE A 102 19.76 -2.40 -9.54
C ILE A 102 21.20 -2.89 -9.31
N GLY A 103 21.92 -3.16 -10.39
CA GLY A 103 23.33 -3.55 -10.35
C GLY A 103 23.58 -5.00 -9.93
N ASP A 104 24.84 -5.40 -9.94
CA ASP A 104 25.25 -6.79 -9.84
C ASP A 104 25.03 -7.41 -8.44
N ASP A 105 24.97 -6.60 -7.39
CA ASP A 105 24.72 -7.02 -6.00
C ASP A 105 23.25 -6.85 -5.58
N ASN A 106 22.36 -6.54 -6.53
CA ASN A 106 20.97 -6.20 -6.28
C ASN A 106 20.83 -5.07 -5.24
N HIS A 107 21.51 -3.96 -5.49
CA HIS A 107 21.54 -2.81 -4.59
C HIS A 107 20.20 -2.05 -4.57
N TRP A 108 19.80 -1.53 -3.42
CA TRP A 108 18.66 -0.63 -3.27
C TRP A 108 19.02 0.61 -2.45
N TYR A 109 18.00 1.42 -2.16
CA TYR A 109 18.15 2.69 -1.44
C TYR A 109 18.91 2.53 -0.11
N GLY A 110 19.68 3.56 0.26
CA GLY A 110 20.33 3.65 1.57
C GLY A 110 21.59 2.80 1.75
N GLY A 111 22.01 2.05 0.72
CA GLY A 111 23.17 1.15 0.78
C GLY A 111 22.81 -0.33 0.95
N GLY A 112 21.53 -0.68 0.89
CA GLY A 112 21.07 -2.04 1.06
C GLY A 112 21.38 -2.91 -0.16
N ASN A 113 21.59 -4.21 0.06
CA ASN A 113 21.90 -5.19 -0.99
C ASN A 113 21.48 -6.59 -0.52
N THR A 114 21.28 -7.51 -1.46
CA THR A 114 20.72 -8.83 -1.12
C THR A 114 21.64 -9.68 -0.26
N THR A 115 22.96 -9.56 -0.46
CA THR A 115 23.97 -10.37 0.26
C THR A 115 23.96 -10.09 1.75
N ASP A 116 23.87 -8.82 2.13
CA ASP A 116 24.03 -8.39 3.52
C ASP A 116 22.68 -8.20 4.23
N HIS A 117 21.60 -7.96 3.48
CA HIS A 117 20.34 -7.45 4.04
C HIS A 117 19.07 -8.21 3.65
N MET A 118 19.14 -9.23 2.78
CA MET A 118 17.98 -10.07 2.47
C MET A 118 17.94 -11.31 3.38
N THR A 119 16.76 -11.62 3.91
CA THR A 119 16.53 -12.79 4.76
C THR A 119 15.35 -13.62 4.24
N ASP A 120 15.16 -14.81 4.81
CA ASP A 120 13.98 -15.66 4.53
C ASP A 120 12.64 -14.98 4.88
N HIS A 121 12.68 -13.89 5.64
CA HIS A 121 11.51 -13.11 6.07
C HIS A 121 11.45 -11.72 5.41
N GLY A 122 12.22 -11.51 4.34
CA GLY A 122 12.33 -10.24 3.62
C GLY A 122 13.56 -9.42 4.02
N PRO A 123 13.69 -8.19 3.50
CA PRO A 123 14.81 -7.32 3.82
C PRO A 123 14.80 -6.91 5.29
N ASN A 124 15.96 -6.85 5.93
CA ASN A 124 16.12 -6.33 7.29
C ASN A 124 16.63 -4.87 7.34
N PHE A 125 16.81 -4.26 6.16
CA PHE A 125 17.26 -2.88 5.95
C PHE A 125 16.42 -2.24 4.85
N GLY A 126 15.76 -1.12 5.17
CA GLY A 126 14.90 -0.39 4.23
C GLY A 126 13.54 -1.04 3.96
N ASP A 127 13.13 -1.97 4.82
CA ASP A 127 11.82 -2.61 4.74
C ASP A 127 10.68 -1.66 5.15
N ALA A 128 9.46 -1.94 4.69
CA ALA A 128 8.33 -1.05 4.90
C ALA A 128 7.92 -0.87 6.37
N SER A 129 8.31 -1.78 7.29
CA SER A 129 8.06 -1.61 8.73
C SER A 129 8.89 -0.48 9.36
N LYS A 130 9.95 -0.02 8.68
CA LYS A 130 10.76 1.13 9.08
C LYS A 130 10.12 2.47 8.71
N LEU A 131 9.12 2.46 7.84
CA LEU A 131 8.43 3.67 7.41
C LEU A 131 7.67 4.27 8.61
N PRO A 132 8.03 5.48 9.08
CA PRO A 132 7.27 6.13 10.13
C PRO A 132 5.88 6.47 9.64
N ALA A 133 4.92 6.57 10.55
CA ALA A 133 3.67 7.22 10.24
C ALA A 133 3.93 8.67 9.81
N PHE A 134 3.37 9.09 8.69
CA PHE A 134 3.46 10.46 8.22
C PHE A 134 2.08 10.96 7.81
N PHE A 135 1.87 12.26 7.99
CA PHE A 135 0.67 12.97 7.60
C PHE A 135 1.10 14.31 7.04
N THR A 136 0.86 14.52 5.75
CA THR A 136 1.34 15.70 5.04
C THR A 136 0.38 16.08 3.92
N ARG A 137 0.66 17.20 3.26
CA ARG A 137 -0.14 17.71 2.15
C ARG A 137 0.00 16.79 0.93
N GLY A 138 -1.13 16.24 0.48
CA GLY A 138 -1.25 15.63 -0.85
C GLY A 138 -1.64 16.67 -1.91
N VAL A 139 -1.10 16.53 -3.12
CA VAL A 139 -1.47 17.33 -4.30
C VAL A 139 -1.82 16.36 -5.43
N LEU A 140 -3.02 16.50 -6.00
CA LEU A 140 -3.41 15.76 -7.20
C LEU A 140 -2.96 16.56 -8.42
N LEU A 141 -2.15 15.96 -9.29
CA LEU A 141 -1.87 16.48 -10.63
C LEU A 141 -2.66 15.62 -11.61
N ASP A 142 -3.42 16.24 -12.50
CA ASP A 142 -4.34 15.56 -13.44
C ASP A 142 -3.92 15.74 -14.92
N PRO A 143 -2.91 14.96 -15.40
CA PRO A 143 -2.51 14.97 -16.80
C PRO A 143 -3.63 14.64 -17.81
N PRO A 144 -4.53 13.66 -17.58
CA PRO A 144 -5.67 13.42 -18.48
C PRO A 144 -6.51 14.67 -18.74
N THR A 145 -6.96 15.35 -17.68
CA THR A 145 -7.75 16.59 -17.81
C THR A 145 -6.94 17.68 -18.50
N TYR A 146 -5.66 17.84 -18.16
CA TYR A 146 -4.76 18.82 -18.81
C TYR A 146 -4.63 18.59 -20.33
N ARG A 147 -4.62 17.33 -20.76
CA ARG A 147 -4.58 16.93 -22.18
C ARG A 147 -5.95 16.92 -22.85
N GLY A 148 -7.03 17.14 -22.12
CA GLY A 148 -8.40 17.09 -22.63
C GLY A 148 -8.84 15.68 -23.04
N VAL A 149 -8.35 14.65 -22.36
CA VAL A 149 -8.72 13.24 -22.58
C VAL A 149 -9.22 12.60 -21.30
N ASP A 150 -10.10 11.61 -21.42
CA ASP A 150 -10.65 10.90 -20.25
C ASP A 150 -9.62 9.98 -19.57
N ALA A 151 -8.69 9.43 -20.33
CA ALA A 151 -7.61 8.57 -19.86
C ALA A 151 -6.42 8.60 -20.81
N LEU A 152 -5.21 8.41 -20.28
CA LEU A 152 -4.01 8.30 -21.11
C LEU A 152 -4.02 6.97 -21.89
N PRO A 153 -3.69 6.99 -23.19
CA PRO A 153 -3.32 5.81 -23.95
C PRO A 153 -2.28 4.93 -23.25
N ALA A 154 -2.34 3.62 -23.54
CA ALA A 154 -1.40 2.66 -22.98
C ALA A 154 0.04 3.02 -23.35
N HIS A 155 0.96 2.88 -22.39
CA HIS A 155 2.39 3.17 -22.53
C HIS A 155 2.74 4.63 -22.83
N GLU A 156 1.80 5.56 -22.65
CA GLU A 156 2.09 6.97 -22.86
C GLU A 156 2.79 7.59 -21.64
N PRO A 157 4.02 8.13 -21.82
CA PRO A 157 4.76 8.71 -20.71
C PRO A 157 4.18 10.08 -20.31
N VAL A 158 4.28 10.38 -19.01
CA VAL A 158 4.06 11.71 -18.44
C VAL A 158 5.42 12.27 -18.02
N SER A 159 5.81 13.39 -18.60
CA SER A 159 7.14 13.97 -18.40
C SER A 159 7.21 14.89 -17.17
N ALA A 160 8.41 15.15 -16.67
CA ALA A 160 8.60 16.10 -15.56
C ALA A 160 8.17 17.53 -15.92
N ASP A 161 8.43 17.98 -17.16
CA ASP A 161 8.03 19.32 -17.60
C ASP A 161 6.53 19.45 -17.79
N GLU A 162 5.87 18.38 -18.24
CA GLU A 162 4.42 18.31 -18.26
C GLU A 162 3.82 18.38 -16.85
N LEU A 163 4.35 17.62 -15.88
CA LEU A 163 3.86 17.71 -14.50
C LEU A 163 3.99 19.11 -13.90
N LYS A 164 5.04 19.87 -14.26
CA LYS A 164 5.16 21.29 -13.89
C LYS A 164 4.06 22.12 -14.55
N ALA A 165 3.82 21.94 -15.85
CA ALA A 165 2.77 22.67 -16.56
C ALA A 165 1.36 22.35 -16.03
N VAL A 166 1.11 21.08 -15.69
CA VAL A 166 -0.13 20.65 -15.00
C VAL A 166 -0.26 21.37 -13.66
N ALA A 167 0.79 21.37 -12.84
CA ALA A 167 0.79 22.05 -11.55
C ALA A 167 0.50 23.55 -11.71
N GLU A 168 1.17 24.24 -12.64
CA GLU A 168 0.94 25.66 -12.94
C GLU A 168 -0.50 25.93 -13.39
N SER A 169 -1.08 25.04 -14.20
CA SER A 169 -2.46 25.19 -14.68
C SER A 169 -3.53 25.01 -13.59
N GLN A 170 -3.22 24.23 -12.55
CA GLN A 170 -4.14 23.94 -11.45
C GLN A 170 -4.05 24.95 -10.29
N GLY A 171 -3.04 25.83 -10.30
CA GLY A 171 -2.77 26.82 -9.25
C GLY A 171 -2.13 26.24 -7.99
#